data_AF-A0A316NMQ2-F1
#
_entry.id   AF-A0A316NMQ2-F1
#
_cell.length_a   1.000
_cell.length_b   1.000
_cell.length_c   1.000
_cell.angle_alpha   90.00
_cell.angle_beta   90.00
_cell.angle_gamma   90.00
#
_symmetry.space_group_name_H-M   'P 1'
#
loop_
_entity.id
_entity.type
_entity.pdbx_description
1 polymer ?
#
loop_
_entity_poly.entity_id
_entity_poly.type
_entity_poly.pdbx_seq_one_letter_code
_entity_poly.pdbx_strand_id
1 'polypeptide(L)'
;MIVLLIIFVVLLVTVVKAISEKKYKQLESEVLNELGFYGWGVASYIDSNVIVKSRQALEKYDVLKFFKEDKDRLTEVEKTITRKAEVAKTLKCFLENNNYKERPSYSRVETAIKSVLNNTSGYGICVQYISSAGNNLGQKELLVTQADINKFKNDPTLLMGKGEYNKYLKEQQKEALNQKCHDYYEKVNDIIDYANKNKDSLLIKGSQNKLDELIAKLFDRTVNSIKKIKTIDSEEWELIGDFIDRTEGEIKAIVDENKKILAYYASPDFSKIKDTCEALMSTQREFNEYINEKVQSISTLFGTRVVRSETVVDDEYNYIRPYKKTITPFTAEVSATVFASAENSPLEYVVKYFYPDKKRYPEQIQKLQLLIEELETLKDAKQIIENYKQDYQQYIVDVPDYVMERDADGFYSRLGFAYIGENVLAVEYKFAYTSSGGLAQRSFTIPMTEETIVELIKTLESKLTASAFAKEQRTLMTSKLRDFIKARDNYTCCFCGNSTYAEPNLLLEIDHIIPVSKGGLTEESNLQTLCWKCNRSKSDKIL
;
A
#
# COMPACT_ATOMS: atom_id res chain seq x y z
N MET A 1 12.32 68.94 -91.57
CA MET A 1 13.54 68.26 -91.05
C MET A 1 13.49 68.04 -89.54
N ILE A 2 13.19 69.05 -88.71
CA ILE A 2 13.12 68.93 -87.24
C ILE A 2 12.07 67.92 -86.75
N VAL A 3 10.87 67.92 -87.33
CA VAL A 3 9.79 66.97 -86.96
C VAL A 3 10.19 65.51 -87.24
N LEU A 4 10.87 65.25 -88.36
CA LEU A 4 11.40 63.92 -88.71
C LEU A 4 12.50 63.47 -87.73
N LEU A 5 13.34 64.40 -87.26
CA LEU A 5 14.37 64.14 -86.25
C LEU A 5 13.75 63.80 -84.89
N ILE A 6 12.71 64.54 -84.47
CA ILE A 6 11.98 64.26 -83.23
C ILE A 6 11.29 62.91 -83.31
N ILE A 7 10.59 62.61 -84.41
CA ILE A 7 9.95 61.30 -84.62
C ILE A 7 10.99 60.18 -84.58
N PHE A 8 12.15 60.36 -85.23
CA PHE A 8 13.24 59.40 -85.20
C PHE A 8 13.77 59.18 -83.78
N VAL A 9 14.02 60.24 -83.01
CA VAL A 9 14.47 60.15 -81.61
C VAL A 9 13.43 59.46 -80.73
N VAL A 10 12.14 59.80 -80.88
CA VAL A 10 11.06 59.12 -80.15
C VAL A 10 11.02 57.63 -80.52
N LEU A 11 11.15 57.30 -81.80
CA LEU A 11 11.15 55.92 -82.30
C LEU A 11 12.39 55.14 -81.83
N LEU A 12 13.53 55.81 -81.70
CA LEU A 12 14.76 55.23 -81.16
C LEU A 12 14.62 54.99 -79.64
N VAL A 13 14.06 55.94 -78.90
CA VAL A 13 13.76 55.78 -77.46
C VAL A 13 12.76 54.66 -77.21
N THR A 14 11.72 54.53 -78.04
CA THR A 14 10.74 53.44 -77.90
C THR A 14 11.34 52.09 -78.23
N VAL A 15 12.18 51.99 -79.28
CA VAL A 15 12.91 50.77 -79.62
C VAL A 15 13.92 50.39 -78.53
N VAL A 16 14.68 51.34 -77.99
CA VAL A 16 15.61 51.11 -76.88
C VAL A 16 14.87 50.66 -75.62
N LYS A 17 13.73 51.28 -75.28
CA LYS A 17 12.86 50.83 -74.20
C LYS A 17 12.34 49.40 -74.44
N ALA A 18 11.88 49.08 -75.65
CA ALA A 18 11.38 47.75 -75.99
C ALA A 18 12.48 46.68 -75.90
N ILE A 19 13.70 46.97 -76.37
CA ILE A 19 14.86 46.08 -76.25
C ILE A 19 15.25 45.91 -74.78
N SER A 20 15.29 46.99 -74.00
CA SER A 20 15.55 46.96 -72.56
C SER A 20 14.51 46.13 -71.81
N GLU A 21 13.23 46.22 -72.20
CA GLU A 21 12.15 45.46 -71.59
C GLU A 21 12.24 43.96 -71.92
N LYS A 22 12.58 43.62 -73.17
CA LYS A 22 12.81 42.23 -73.58
C LYS A 22 13.99 41.61 -72.83
N LYS A 23 15.10 42.36 -72.70
CA LYS A 23 16.28 41.92 -71.92
C LYS A 23 15.97 41.76 -70.43
N TYR A 24 15.17 42.67 -69.86
CA TYR A 24 14.71 42.56 -68.48
C TYR A 24 13.85 41.30 -68.27
N LYS A 25 12.86 41.03 -69.14
CA LYS A 25 12.01 39.84 -69.03
C LYS A 25 12.79 38.53 -69.13
N GLN A 26 13.82 38.49 -69.98
CA GLN A 26 14.71 37.34 -70.07
C GLN A 26 15.50 37.15 -68.76
N LEU A 27 16.11 38.23 -68.25
CA LEU A 27 16.83 38.21 -66.97
C LEU A 27 15.92 37.80 -65.80
N GLU A 28 14.72 38.36 -65.74
CA GLU A 28 13.71 38.06 -64.74
C GLU A 28 13.33 36.58 -64.76
N SER A 29 13.12 35.99 -65.94
CA SER A 29 12.81 34.57 -66.07
C SER A 29 13.96 33.67 -65.62
N GLU A 30 15.21 34.03 -65.94
CA GLU A 30 16.40 33.27 -65.51
C GLU A 30 16.56 33.32 -63.99
N VAL A 31 16.40 34.50 -63.40
CA VAL A 31 16.49 34.70 -61.95
C VAL A 31 15.36 33.98 -61.20
N LEU A 32 14.12 34.09 -61.69
CA LEU A 32 12.98 33.37 -61.09
C LEU A 32 13.18 31.86 -61.14
N ASN A 33 13.72 31.33 -62.23
CA ASN A 33 14.03 29.91 -62.36
C ASN A 33 15.13 29.46 -61.38
N GLU A 34 16.19 30.25 -61.19
CA GLU A 34 17.24 29.96 -60.21
C GLU A 34 16.74 30.01 -58.76
N LEU A 35 15.83 30.94 -58.47
CA LEU A 35 15.16 31.05 -57.17
C LEU A 35 14.08 29.97 -56.94
N GLY A 36 13.70 29.23 -57.99
CA GLY A 36 12.61 28.25 -57.93
C GLY A 36 11.22 28.88 -57.79
N PHE A 37 11.03 30.12 -58.27
CA PHE A 37 9.77 30.85 -58.16
C PHE A 37 9.06 30.96 -59.50
N TYR A 38 7.72 30.77 -59.51
CA TYR A 38 6.89 31.01 -60.69
C TYR A 38 6.71 32.50 -61.01
N GLY A 39 6.97 33.37 -60.04
CA GLY A 39 6.86 34.82 -60.15
C GLY A 39 7.12 35.53 -58.82
N TRP A 40 7.17 36.86 -58.83
CA TRP A 40 7.42 37.66 -57.63
C TRP A 40 6.28 37.61 -56.59
N GLY A 41 5.11 37.07 -56.95
CA GLY A 41 3.97 36.87 -56.05
C GLY A 41 4.13 35.73 -55.03
N VAL A 42 5.36 35.27 -54.76
CA VAL A 42 5.66 34.15 -53.85
C VAL A 42 5.31 34.46 -52.38
N ALA A 43 5.31 35.74 -51.99
CA ALA A 43 4.88 36.21 -50.68
C ALA A 43 3.91 37.40 -50.83
N SER A 44 2.71 37.25 -50.27
CA SER A 44 1.71 38.31 -50.22
C SER A 44 1.99 39.27 -49.07
N TYR A 45 1.62 40.54 -49.24
CA TYR A 45 1.62 41.51 -48.15
C TYR A 45 0.41 41.30 -47.21
N ILE A 46 -0.76 40.97 -47.78
CA ILE A 46 -1.99 40.61 -47.04
C ILE A 46 -2.30 39.14 -47.28
N ASP A 47 -2.36 38.36 -46.20
CA ASP A 47 -2.65 36.92 -46.24
C ASP A 47 -4.11 36.62 -45.87
N SER A 48 -4.76 37.47 -45.07
CA SER A 48 -6.15 37.31 -44.68
C SER A 48 -6.94 38.61 -44.70
N ASN A 49 -8.22 38.53 -45.04
CA ASN A 49 -9.16 39.65 -45.02
C ASN A 49 -10.28 39.38 -44.02
N VAL A 50 -10.56 40.34 -43.15
CA VAL A 50 -11.65 40.26 -42.14
C VAL A 50 -12.61 41.41 -42.36
N ILE A 51 -13.91 41.12 -42.39
CA ILE A 51 -14.95 42.14 -42.56
C ILE A 51 -15.62 42.41 -41.21
N VAL A 52 -15.64 43.68 -40.79
CA VAL A 52 -16.38 44.16 -39.62
C VAL A 52 -17.55 45.05 -40.03
N LYS A 53 -18.58 45.12 -39.19
CA LYS A 53 -19.85 45.83 -39.50
C LYS A 53 -19.97 47.22 -38.86
N SER A 54 -18.96 47.68 -38.11
CA SER A 54 -18.97 49.01 -37.51
C SER A 54 -17.57 49.60 -37.38
N ARG A 55 -17.49 50.93 -37.34
CA ARG A 55 -16.24 51.67 -37.10
C ARG A 55 -15.63 51.32 -35.74
N GLN A 56 -16.46 51.20 -34.71
CA GLN A 56 -15.99 50.81 -33.38
C GLN A 56 -15.40 49.39 -33.36
N ALA A 57 -15.95 48.47 -34.16
CA ALA A 57 -15.42 47.11 -34.28
C ALA A 57 -14.07 47.11 -35.01
N LEU A 58 -13.89 47.96 -36.03
CA LEU A 58 -12.62 48.14 -36.75
C LEU A 58 -11.51 48.66 -35.81
N GLU A 59 -11.81 49.70 -35.03
CA GLU A 59 -10.85 50.32 -34.13
C GLU A 59 -10.36 49.34 -33.06
N LYS A 60 -11.29 48.57 -32.47
CA LYS A 60 -11.02 47.57 -31.43
C LYS A 60 -10.50 46.23 -31.95
N TYR A 61 -10.46 45.99 -33.26
CA TYR A 61 -9.97 44.72 -33.80
C TYR A 61 -8.45 44.64 -33.68
N ASP A 62 -7.96 43.55 -33.11
CA ASP A 62 -6.54 43.29 -32.89
C ASP A 62 -6.19 41.82 -33.18
N VAL A 63 -4.91 41.48 -33.05
CA VAL A 63 -4.38 40.13 -33.30
C VAL A 63 -5.00 39.09 -32.36
N LEU A 64 -5.26 39.46 -31.10
CA LEU A 64 -5.92 38.58 -30.13
C LEU A 64 -7.33 38.19 -30.59
N LYS A 65 -8.12 39.17 -31.03
CA LYS A 65 -9.47 38.95 -31.53
C LYS A 65 -9.46 38.06 -32.77
N PHE A 66 -8.50 38.26 -33.67
CA PHE A 66 -8.33 37.44 -34.87
C PHE A 66 -8.20 35.94 -34.57
N PHE A 67 -7.40 35.59 -33.55
CA PHE A 67 -7.21 34.19 -33.13
C PHE A 67 -8.32 33.66 -32.22
N LYS A 68 -9.02 34.51 -31.48
CA LYS A 68 -10.17 34.09 -30.66
C LYS A 68 -11.39 33.70 -31.47
N GLU A 69 -11.56 34.29 -32.67
CA GLU A 69 -12.68 33.98 -33.56
C GLU A 69 -12.55 32.59 -34.20
N ASP A 70 -11.32 32.07 -34.33
CA ASP A 70 -11.04 30.75 -34.92
C ASP A 70 -9.65 30.28 -34.48
N LYS A 71 -9.63 29.23 -33.66
CA LYS A 71 -8.41 28.70 -33.02
C LYS A 71 -7.52 27.94 -34.00
N ASP A 72 -8.07 27.41 -35.09
CA ASP A 72 -7.31 26.64 -36.09
C ASP A 72 -6.38 27.55 -36.91
N ARG A 73 -6.65 28.86 -36.93
CA ARG A 73 -5.81 29.88 -37.58
C ARG A 73 -4.39 29.94 -37.02
N LEU A 74 -4.16 29.59 -35.76
CA LEU A 74 -2.82 29.69 -35.16
C LEU A 74 -1.81 28.82 -35.91
N THR A 75 -2.21 27.60 -36.25
CA THR A 75 -1.38 26.65 -37.00
C THR A 75 -1.18 27.09 -38.44
N GLU A 76 -2.22 27.62 -39.08
CA GLU A 76 -2.15 28.13 -40.46
C GLU A 76 -1.23 29.35 -40.59
N VAL A 77 -1.38 30.31 -39.67
CA VAL A 77 -0.57 31.53 -39.64
C VAL A 77 0.90 31.18 -39.40
N GLU A 78 1.20 30.28 -38.46
CA GLU A 78 2.56 29.83 -38.20
C GLU A 78 3.22 29.20 -39.44
N LYS A 79 2.50 28.31 -40.14
CA LYS A 79 2.99 27.70 -41.39
C LYS A 79 3.30 28.77 -42.43
N THR A 80 2.45 29.80 -42.55
CA THR A 80 2.64 30.88 -43.52
C THR A 80 3.83 31.76 -43.16
N ILE A 81 4.01 32.12 -41.89
CA ILE A 81 5.17 32.88 -41.41
C ILE A 81 6.47 32.10 -41.66
N THR A 82 6.47 30.80 -41.38
CA THR A 82 7.62 29.91 -41.62
C THR A 82 7.99 29.89 -43.10
N ARG A 83 7.02 29.66 -43.98
CA ARG A 83 7.21 29.69 -45.44
C ARG A 83 7.76 31.04 -45.92
N LYS A 84 7.24 32.16 -45.40
CA LYS A 84 7.74 33.50 -45.73
C LYS A 84 9.18 33.72 -45.25
N ALA A 85 9.54 33.19 -44.08
CA ALA A 85 10.91 33.26 -43.57
C ALA A 85 11.90 32.46 -44.47
N GLU A 86 11.48 31.31 -44.99
CA GLU A 86 12.27 30.53 -45.96
C GLU A 86 12.48 31.32 -47.26
N VAL A 87 11.41 31.91 -47.82
CA VAL A 87 11.50 32.78 -49.00
C VAL A 87 12.45 33.94 -48.74
N ALA A 88 12.34 34.60 -47.58
CA ALA A 88 13.22 35.70 -47.21
C ALA A 88 14.68 35.29 -47.15
N LYS A 89 14.96 34.10 -46.60
CA LYS A 89 16.31 33.53 -46.54
C LYS A 89 16.87 33.29 -47.94
N THR A 90 16.12 32.63 -48.82
CA THR A 90 16.52 32.37 -50.21
C THR A 90 16.84 33.69 -50.95
N LEU A 91 15.97 34.68 -50.82
CA LEU A 91 16.16 35.99 -51.46
C LEU A 91 17.37 36.76 -50.92
N LYS A 92 17.59 36.74 -49.59
CA LYS A 92 18.77 37.37 -48.98
C LYS A 92 20.07 36.73 -49.45
N CYS A 93 20.14 35.39 -49.45
CA CYS A 93 21.30 34.66 -49.97
C CYS A 93 21.57 35.00 -51.45
N PHE A 94 20.52 35.09 -52.26
CA PHE A 94 20.67 35.48 -53.67
C PHE A 94 21.20 36.92 -53.81
N LEU A 95 20.73 37.88 -53.01
CA LEU A 95 21.25 39.26 -53.05
C LEU A 95 22.72 39.35 -52.61
N GLU A 96 23.12 38.56 -51.61
CA GLU A 96 24.50 38.48 -51.13
C GLU A 96 25.43 37.98 -52.23
N ASN A 97 25.09 36.89 -52.92
CA ASN A 97 25.95 36.29 -53.94
C ASN A 97 25.14 35.73 -55.12
N ASN A 98 25.27 36.35 -56.30
CA ASN A 98 24.71 35.86 -57.56
C ASN A 98 25.52 36.35 -58.76
N ASN A 99 25.42 35.62 -59.87
CA ASN A 99 26.17 35.86 -61.10
C ASN A 99 25.53 36.92 -62.04
N TYR A 100 24.44 37.57 -61.61
CA TYR A 100 23.68 38.51 -62.44
C TYR A 100 23.99 39.98 -62.14
N LYS A 101 24.76 40.28 -61.10
CA LYS A 101 25.04 41.66 -60.63
C LYS A 101 25.60 42.58 -61.72
N GLU A 102 26.39 42.05 -62.64
CA GLU A 102 27.00 42.79 -63.74
C GLU A 102 26.09 42.94 -64.97
N ARG A 103 24.93 42.27 -64.99
CA ARG A 103 24.04 42.28 -66.16
C ARG A 103 23.24 43.59 -66.25
N PRO A 104 23.00 44.11 -67.47
CA PRO A 104 22.09 45.23 -67.67
C PRO A 104 20.69 44.92 -67.10
N SER A 105 20.08 45.91 -66.45
CA SER A 105 18.74 45.82 -65.83
C SER A 105 18.65 45.01 -64.52
N TYR A 106 19.78 44.55 -63.94
CA TYR A 106 19.79 43.85 -62.64
C TYR A 106 19.17 44.69 -61.49
N SER A 107 19.34 46.01 -61.50
CA SER A 107 18.76 46.90 -60.48
C SER A 107 17.23 46.81 -60.36
N ARG A 108 16.53 46.49 -61.47
CA ARG A 108 15.09 46.25 -61.46
C ARG A 108 14.73 44.93 -60.77
N VAL A 109 15.53 43.89 -60.98
CA VAL A 109 15.39 42.59 -60.28
C VAL A 109 15.67 42.78 -58.79
N GLU A 110 16.72 43.52 -58.43
CA GLU A 110 17.02 43.85 -57.03
C GLU A 110 15.86 44.60 -56.37
N THR A 111 15.22 45.54 -57.09
CA THR A 111 14.03 46.25 -56.61
C THR A 111 12.85 45.30 -56.43
N ALA A 112 12.62 44.37 -57.37
CA ALA A 112 11.59 43.35 -57.25
C ALA A 112 11.82 42.45 -56.02
N ILE A 113 13.06 41.98 -55.81
CA ILE A 113 13.43 41.17 -54.64
C ILE A 113 13.22 41.95 -53.34
N LYS A 114 13.65 43.20 -53.27
CA LYS A 114 13.42 44.07 -52.09
C LYS A 114 11.93 44.25 -51.81
N SER A 115 11.10 44.38 -52.85
CA SER A 115 9.64 44.44 -52.71
C SER A 115 9.08 43.14 -52.13
N VAL A 116 9.54 41.97 -52.57
CA VAL A 116 9.10 40.69 -52.01
C VAL A 116 9.57 40.52 -50.57
N LEU A 117 10.81 40.92 -50.25
CA LEU A 117 11.35 40.88 -48.89
C LEU A 117 10.49 41.68 -47.90
N ASN A 118 9.97 42.85 -48.30
CA ASN A 118 9.06 43.63 -47.45
C ASN A 118 7.78 42.85 -47.09
N ASN A 119 7.30 42.01 -48.00
CA ASN A 119 6.11 41.17 -47.80
C ASN A 119 6.38 39.92 -46.92
N THR A 120 7.64 39.62 -46.60
CA THR A 120 8.02 38.46 -45.77
C THR A 120 8.10 38.75 -44.26
N SER A 121 7.81 39.99 -43.85
CA SER A 121 7.95 40.45 -42.46
C SER A 121 7.02 39.76 -41.45
N GLY A 122 5.95 39.12 -41.91
CA GLY A 122 5.00 38.38 -41.08
C GLY A 122 3.74 38.01 -41.84
N TYR A 123 2.67 37.73 -41.10
CA TYR A 123 1.34 37.45 -41.63
C TYR A 123 0.48 38.71 -41.59
N GLY A 124 0.08 39.21 -42.75
CA GLY A 124 -0.69 40.45 -42.90
C GLY A 124 -2.19 40.18 -42.86
N ILE A 125 -2.91 40.92 -42.02
CA ILE A 125 -4.37 40.85 -41.90
C ILE A 125 -4.93 42.22 -42.26
N CYS A 126 -5.79 42.26 -43.26
CA CYS A 126 -6.55 43.46 -43.62
C CYS A 126 -7.96 43.38 -43.02
N VAL A 127 -8.26 44.24 -42.06
CA VAL A 127 -9.58 44.37 -41.46
C VAL A 127 -10.32 45.50 -42.17
N GLN A 128 -11.46 45.21 -42.77
CA GLN A 128 -12.26 46.16 -43.56
C GLN A 128 -13.60 46.41 -42.89
N TYR A 129 -13.96 47.68 -42.74
CA TYR A 129 -15.31 48.08 -42.34
C TYR A 129 -16.16 48.30 -43.59
N ILE A 130 -17.10 47.38 -43.82
CA ILE A 130 -18.05 47.48 -44.93
C ILE A 130 -19.44 47.80 -44.38
N SER A 131 -20.09 48.81 -44.96
CA SER A 131 -21.46 49.20 -44.60
C SER A 131 -22.48 48.16 -45.07
N SER A 132 -23.70 48.19 -44.52
CA SER A 132 -24.79 47.32 -44.99
C SER A 132 -25.14 47.54 -46.47
N ALA A 133 -24.76 48.68 -47.04
CA ALA A 133 -24.93 49.02 -48.47
C ALA A 133 -23.73 48.61 -49.34
N GLY A 134 -22.72 47.92 -48.77
CA GLY A 134 -21.55 47.42 -49.50
C GLY A 134 -20.41 48.44 -49.66
N ASN A 135 -20.51 49.63 -49.05
CA ASN A 135 -19.45 50.64 -49.16
C ASN A 135 -18.31 50.34 -48.17
N ASN A 136 -17.06 50.37 -48.63
CA ASN A 136 -15.89 50.34 -47.74
C ASN A 136 -15.74 51.71 -47.05
N LEU A 137 -15.89 51.73 -45.73
CA LEU A 137 -15.89 52.93 -44.89
C LEU A 137 -14.62 53.06 -44.03
N GLY A 138 -13.67 52.14 -44.17
CA GLY A 138 -12.37 52.19 -43.49
C GLY A 138 -11.66 50.84 -43.46
N GLN A 139 -10.34 50.85 -43.32
CA GLN A 139 -9.52 49.65 -43.19
C GLN A 139 -8.42 49.81 -42.14
N LYS A 140 -7.96 48.68 -41.58
CA LYS A 140 -6.87 48.59 -40.61
C LYS A 140 -6.04 47.37 -40.94
N GLU A 141 -4.73 47.54 -41.02
CA GLU A 141 -3.79 46.44 -41.25
C GLU A 141 -3.17 46.00 -39.92
N LEU A 142 -3.06 44.69 -39.71
CA LEU A 142 -2.39 44.07 -38.58
C LEU A 142 -1.30 43.14 -39.09
N LEU A 143 -0.17 43.10 -38.41
CA LEU A 143 0.94 42.20 -38.71
C LEU A 143 1.10 41.22 -37.56
N VAL A 144 1.10 39.92 -37.86
CA VAL A 144 1.43 38.87 -36.90
C VAL A 144 2.83 38.35 -37.19
N THR A 145 3.70 38.38 -36.19
CA THR A 145 5.08 37.92 -36.27
C THR A 145 5.26 36.56 -35.60
N GLN A 146 6.41 35.92 -35.79
CA GLN A 146 6.74 34.68 -35.07
C GLN A 146 6.75 34.88 -33.54
N ALA A 147 7.12 36.08 -33.06
CA ALA A 147 7.10 36.40 -31.64
C ALA A 147 5.67 36.38 -31.07
N ASP A 148 4.68 36.85 -31.84
CA ASP A 148 3.27 36.81 -31.45
C ASP A 148 2.76 35.37 -31.36
N ILE A 149 3.14 34.50 -32.30
CA ILE A 149 2.80 33.07 -32.27
C ILE A 149 3.40 32.38 -31.05
N ASN A 150 4.69 32.61 -30.78
CA ASN A 150 5.37 32.04 -29.62
C ASN A 150 4.73 32.49 -28.31
N LYS A 151 4.28 33.75 -28.23
CA LYS A 151 3.54 34.27 -27.08
C LYS A 151 2.26 33.48 -26.81
N PHE A 152 1.48 33.16 -27.83
CA PHE A 152 0.25 32.37 -27.68
C PHE A 152 0.50 30.88 -27.37
N LYS A 153 1.61 30.31 -27.86
CA LYS A 153 2.00 28.94 -27.51
C LYS A 153 2.48 28.80 -26.07
N ASN A 154 3.26 29.76 -25.60
CA ASN A 154 3.78 29.78 -24.23
C ASN A 154 2.70 30.10 -23.21
N ASP A 155 1.71 30.92 -23.58
CA ASP A 155 0.56 31.23 -22.75
C ASP A 155 -0.76 31.05 -23.53
N PRO A 156 -1.26 29.79 -23.59
CA PRO A 156 -2.54 29.49 -24.23
C PRO A 156 -3.74 30.19 -23.58
N THR A 157 -3.62 30.65 -22.33
CA THR A 157 -4.71 31.29 -21.60
C THR A 157 -5.15 32.62 -22.24
N LEU A 158 -4.24 33.28 -22.98
CA LEU A 158 -4.52 34.51 -23.71
C LEU A 158 -5.62 34.33 -24.76
N LEU A 159 -5.74 33.13 -25.34
CA LEU A 159 -6.73 32.78 -26.36
C LEU A 159 -8.04 32.23 -25.77
N MET A 160 -8.10 31.99 -24.46
CA MET A 160 -9.29 31.45 -23.81
C MET A 160 -10.36 32.53 -23.60
N GLY A 161 -11.63 32.12 -23.69
CA GLY A 161 -12.76 32.91 -23.18
C GLY A 161 -12.84 32.85 -21.65
N LYS A 162 -13.64 33.74 -21.03
CA LYS A 162 -13.80 33.77 -19.56
C LYS A 162 -14.29 32.43 -18.97
N GLY A 163 -15.21 31.76 -19.67
CA GLY A 163 -15.70 30.44 -19.24
C GLY A 163 -14.66 29.34 -19.37
N GLU A 164 -13.91 29.32 -20.47
CA GLU A 164 -12.82 28.36 -20.73
C GLU A 164 -11.67 28.56 -19.73
N TYR A 165 -11.28 29.80 -19.47
CA TYR A 165 -10.24 30.13 -18.50
C TYR A 165 -10.60 29.66 -17.08
N ASN A 166 -11.84 29.91 -16.65
CA ASN A 166 -12.32 29.43 -15.34
C ASN A 166 -12.34 27.90 -15.26
N LYS A 167 -12.65 27.20 -16.37
CA LYS A 167 -12.59 25.74 -16.44
C LYS A 167 -11.14 25.25 -16.36
N TYR A 168 -10.24 25.86 -17.13
CA TYR A 168 -8.80 25.56 -17.11
C TYR A 168 -8.20 25.71 -15.69
N LEU A 169 -8.51 26.81 -14.99
CA LEU A 169 -8.05 27.01 -13.62
C LEU A 169 -8.55 25.92 -12.66
N LYS A 170 -9.82 25.49 -12.80
CA LYS A 170 -10.37 24.40 -11.98
C LYS A 170 -9.71 23.05 -12.28
N GLU A 171 -9.41 22.77 -13.54
CA GLU A 171 -8.69 21.57 -13.96
C GLU A 171 -7.27 21.56 -13.41
N GLN A 172 -6.54 22.67 -13.54
CA GLN A 172 -5.21 22.87 -12.96
C GLN A 172 -5.21 22.70 -11.43
N GLN A 173 -6.17 23.29 -10.72
CA GLN A 173 -6.29 23.11 -9.27
C GLN A 173 -6.61 21.65 -8.89
N LYS A 174 -7.44 20.97 -9.67
CA LYS A 174 -7.74 19.55 -9.43
C LYS A 174 -6.50 18.67 -9.67
N GLU A 175 -5.75 18.94 -10.73
CA GLU A 175 -4.52 18.20 -11.06
C GLU A 175 -3.45 18.42 -10.00
N ALA A 176 -3.21 19.66 -9.58
CA ALA A 176 -2.28 19.96 -8.50
C ALA A 176 -2.72 19.37 -7.15
N LEU A 177 -4.03 19.32 -6.86
CA LEU A 177 -4.54 18.62 -5.67
C LEU A 177 -4.26 17.12 -5.75
N ASN A 178 -4.53 16.50 -6.90
CA ASN A 178 -4.26 15.07 -7.11
C ASN A 178 -2.77 14.75 -6.98
N GLN A 179 -1.88 15.60 -7.50
CA GLN A 179 -0.43 15.44 -7.35
C GLN A 179 -0.02 15.54 -5.88
N LYS A 180 -0.55 16.53 -5.14
CA LYS A 180 -0.27 16.65 -3.70
C LYS A 180 -0.76 15.44 -2.90
N CYS A 181 -1.94 14.89 -3.23
CA CYS A 181 -2.42 13.63 -2.65
C CYS A 181 -1.43 12.48 -2.92
N HIS A 182 -0.96 12.37 -4.17
CA HIS A 182 -0.03 11.33 -4.59
C HIS A 182 1.29 11.40 -3.82
N ASP A 183 1.89 12.58 -3.66
CA ASP A 183 3.14 12.77 -2.93
C ASP A 183 3.05 12.27 -1.48
N TYR A 184 1.89 12.48 -0.82
CA TYR A 184 1.66 11.98 0.54
C TYR A 184 1.48 10.46 0.58
N TYR A 185 0.82 9.86 -0.42
CA TYR A 185 0.69 8.41 -0.51
C TYR A 185 2.04 7.74 -0.76
N GLU A 186 2.92 8.32 -1.57
CA GLU A 186 4.29 7.83 -1.74
C GLU A 186 5.06 7.81 -0.41
N LYS A 187 5.01 8.90 0.37
CA LYS A 187 5.62 8.94 1.71
C LYS A 187 5.13 7.81 2.61
N VAL A 188 3.82 7.57 2.64
CA VAL A 188 3.23 6.48 3.46
C VAL A 188 3.75 5.12 2.98
N ASN A 189 3.79 4.89 1.67
CA ASN A 189 4.29 3.65 1.11
C ASN A 189 5.77 3.40 1.42
N ASP A 190 6.60 4.43 1.35
CA ASP A 190 8.03 4.31 1.67
C ASP A 190 8.24 3.88 3.12
N ILE A 191 7.43 4.42 4.03
CA ILE A 191 7.44 4.03 5.45
C ILE A 191 7.01 2.57 5.61
N ILE A 192 5.95 2.15 4.91
CA ILE A 192 5.46 0.76 4.93
C ILE A 192 6.53 -0.21 4.40
N ASP A 193 7.18 0.14 3.29
CA ASP A 193 8.26 -0.67 2.72
C ASP A 193 9.46 -0.78 3.65
N TYR A 194 9.85 0.34 4.26
CA TYR A 194 10.91 0.36 5.26
C TYR A 194 10.56 -0.55 6.45
N ALA A 195 9.35 -0.45 6.98
CA ALA A 195 8.89 -1.27 8.08
C ALA A 195 8.89 -2.76 7.72
N ASN A 196 8.30 -3.13 6.57
CA ASN A 196 8.23 -4.50 6.09
C ASN A 196 9.63 -5.13 5.90
N LYS A 197 10.57 -4.36 5.32
CA LYS A 197 11.94 -4.82 5.11
C LYS A 197 12.65 -5.18 6.41
N ASN A 198 12.36 -4.47 7.51
CA ASN A 198 13.02 -4.67 8.79
C ASN A 198 12.24 -5.60 9.73
N LYS A 199 10.95 -5.85 9.48
CA LYS A 199 10.03 -6.57 10.37
C LYS A 199 10.56 -7.93 10.84
N ASP A 200 11.03 -8.75 9.90
CA ASP A 200 11.49 -10.12 10.20
C ASP A 200 12.81 -10.14 10.99
N SER A 201 13.56 -9.03 10.98
CA SER A 201 14.83 -8.90 11.71
C SER A 201 14.69 -8.37 13.14
N LEU A 202 13.47 -7.97 13.54
CA LEU A 202 13.20 -7.46 14.89
C LEU A 202 13.25 -8.57 15.92
N LEU A 203 14.22 -8.50 16.84
CA LEU A 203 14.41 -9.45 17.94
C LEU A 203 13.55 -9.10 19.16
N ILE A 204 13.44 -7.80 19.46
CA ILE A 204 12.78 -7.29 20.66
C ILE A 204 11.31 -7.73 20.68
N LYS A 205 10.91 -8.43 21.74
CA LYS A 205 9.55 -8.92 21.94
C LYS A 205 8.53 -7.78 21.86
N GLY A 206 7.45 -8.01 21.11
CA GLY A 206 6.37 -7.03 20.92
C GLY A 206 6.69 -5.92 19.91
N SER A 207 7.93 -5.78 19.44
CA SER A 207 8.29 -4.74 18.47
C SER A 207 7.61 -4.91 17.12
N GLN A 208 7.40 -6.15 16.65
CA GLN A 208 6.62 -6.42 15.43
C GLN A 208 5.16 -5.98 15.60
N ASN A 209 4.54 -6.21 16.76
CA ASN A 209 3.17 -5.78 17.02
C ASN A 209 3.07 -4.26 17.09
N LYS A 210 4.02 -3.60 17.77
CA LYS A 210 4.09 -2.14 17.85
C LYS A 210 4.30 -1.52 16.47
N LEU A 211 5.16 -2.12 15.65
CA LEU A 211 5.36 -1.73 14.26
C LEU A 211 4.05 -1.84 13.46
N ASP A 212 3.34 -2.97 13.59
CA ASP A 212 2.06 -3.18 12.92
C ASP A 212 0.98 -2.17 13.37
N GLU A 213 0.92 -1.84 14.66
CA GLU A 213 0.01 -0.82 15.17
C GLU A 213 0.33 0.58 14.64
N LEU A 214 1.62 0.93 14.52
CA LEU A 214 2.04 2.22 13.95
C LEU A 214 1.67 2.32 12.47
N ILE A 215 1.89 1.24 11.70
CA ILE A 215 1.48 1.18 10.29
C ILE A 215 -0.04 1.30 10.15
N ALA A 216 -0.81 0.59 10.99
CA ALA A 216 -2.27 0.66 10.96
C ALA A 216 -2.76 2.09 11.23
N LYS A 217 -2.22 2.75 12.27
CA LYS A 217 -2.54 4.15 12.60
C LYS A 217 -2.10 5.12 11.50
N LEU A 218 -0.92 4.91 10.91
CA LEU A 218 -0.42 5.69 9.78
C LEU A 218 -1.45 5.66 8.65
N PHE A 219 -1.88 4.46 8.29
CA PHE A 219 -2.84 4.24 7.23
C PHE A 219 -4.19 4.91 7.51
N ASP A 220 -4.82 4.56 8.64
CA ASP A 220 -6.17 5.01 8.98
C ASP A 220 -6.28 6.52 9.10
N ARG A 221 -5.27 7.16 9.69
CA ARG A 221 -5.30 8.61 9.96
C ARG A 221 -4.85 9.43 8.76
N THR A 222 -4.04 8.88 7.87
CA THR A 222 -3.52 9.59 6.70
C THR A 222 -4.46 9.46 5.52
N VAL A 223 -4.75 8.23 5.09
CA VAL A 223 -5.50 7.96 3.86
C VAL A 223 -6.93 8.49 3.94
N ASN A 224 -7.61 8.26 5.07
CA ASN A 224 -8.99 8.76 5.25
C ASN A 224 -9.07 10.28 5.35
N SER A 225 -8.00 10.94 5.80
CA SER A 225 -7.95 12.40 5.93
C SER A 225 -7.69 13.04 4.57
N ILE A 226 -6.72 12.51 3.80
CA ILE A 226 -6.41 12.97 2.44
C ILE A 226 -7.66 12.92 1.54
N LYS A 227 -8.44 11.83 1.60
CA LYS A 227 -9.69 11.69 0.82
C LYS A 227 -10.74 12.77 1.10
N LYS A 228 -10.68 13.46 2.24
CA LYS A 228 -11.65 14.51 2.63
C LYS A 228 -11.22 15.91 2.18
N ILE A 229 -9.95 16.11 1.86
CA ILE A 229 -9.41 17.42 1.49
C ILE A 229 -9.83 17.77 0.06
N LYS A 230 -10.40 18.97 -0.13
CA LYS A 230 -10.90 19.45 -1.42
C LYS A 230 -10.08 20.59 -2.02
N THR A 231 -9.10 21.12 -1.27
CA THR A 231 -8.33 22.29 -1.63
C THR A 231 -6.86 22.10 -1.28
N ILE A 232 -5.98 22.71 -2.08
CA ILE A 232 -4.51 22.58 -1.93
C ILE A 232 -4.01 23.33 -0.68
N ASP A 233 -4.65 24.45 -0.35
CA ASP A 233 -4.22 25.37 0.72
C ASP A 233 -4.78 25.02 2.10
N SER A 234 -5.30 23.79 2.28
CA SER A 234 -5.82 23.34 3.57
C SER A 234 -4.71 23.18 4.60
N GLU A 235 -4.89 23.72 5.81
CA GLU A 235 -4.00 23.50 6.96
C GLU A 235 -3.92 22.02 7.37
N GLU A 236 -4.92 21.22 6.99
CA GLU A 236 -4.94 19.76 7.24
C GLU A 236 -3.73 19.04 6.61
N TRP A 237 -3.16 19.58 5.53
CA TRP A 237 -1.96 19.01 4.89
C TRP A 237 -0.75 19.00 5.82
N GLU A 238 -0.54 20.08 6.57
CA GLU A 238 0.58 20.20 7.50
C GLU A 238 0.40 19.24 8.67
N LEU A 239 -0.81 19.20 9.26
CA LEU A 239 -1.15 18.28 10.34
C LEU A 239 -0.98 16.80 9.97
N ILE A 240 -1.33 16.44 8.73
CA ILE A 240 -1.11 15.09 8.21
C ILE A 240 0.40 14.84 8.02
N GLY A 241 1.13 15.82 7.49
CA GLY A 241 2.59 15.73 7.29
C GLY A 241 3.32 15.47 8.61
N ASP A 242 3.05 16.28 9.62
CA ASP A 242 3.62 16.13 10.96
C ASP A 242 3.30 14.77 11.58
N PHE A 243 2.08 14.27 11.36
CA PHE A 243 1.69 12.94 11.84
C PHE A 243 2.47 11.82 11.14
N ILE A 244 2.67 11.91 9.82
CA ILE A 244 3.48 10.97 9.04
C ILE A 244 4.92 10.98 9.56
N ASP A 245 5.53 12.16 9.67
CA ASP A 245 6.94 12.33 10.06
C ASP A 245 7.18 11.80 11.48
N ARG A 246 6.27 12.09 12.42
CA ARG A 246 6.34 11.53 13.78
C ARG A 246 6.25 10.01 13.78
N THR A 247 5.31 9.45 13.02
CA THR A 247 5.12 7.99 12.95
C THR A 247 6.32 7.31 12.32
N GLU A 248 6.91 7.91 11.27
CA GLU A 248 8.16 7.44 10.68
C GLU A 248 9.29 7.45 11.72
N GLY A 249 9.42 8.52 12.51
CA GLY A 249 10.40 8.63 13.58
C GLY A 249 10.26 7.51 14.63
N GLU A 250 9.03 7.21 15.05
CA GLU A 250 8.75 6.11 15.99
C GLU A 250 9.12 4.74 15.39
N ILE A 251 8.84 4.50 14.11
CA ILE A 251 9.21 3.27 13.40
C ILE A 251 10.74 3.14 13.29
N LYS A 252 11.42 4.22 12.88
CA LYS A 252 12.89 4.24 12.77
C LYS A 252 13.54 3.97 14.13
N ALA A 253 13.02 4.55 15.21
CA ALA A 253 13.51 4.30 16.57
C ALA A 253 13.45 2.82 16.96
N ILE A 254 12.33 2.13 16.69
CA ILE A 254 12.18 0.68 16.94
C ILE A 254 13.26 -0.11 16.19
N VAL A 255 13.47 0.22 14.92
CA VAL A 255 14.46 -0.46 14.08
C VAL A 255 15.89 -0.19 14.54
N ASP A 256 16.20 1.05 14.93
CA ASP A 256 17.54 1.43 15.36
C ASP A 256 17.90 0.87 16.74
N GLU A 257 16.93 0.79 17.67
CA GLU A 257 17.08 0.06 18.93
C GLU A 257 17.44 -1.42 18.68
N ASN A 258 16.74 -2.08 17.75
CA ASN A 258 17.03 -3.46 17.38
C ASN A 258 18.44 -3.62 16.78
N LYS A 259 18.87 -2.69 15.91
CA LYS A 259 20.24 -2.68 15.36
C LYS A 259 21.30 -2.56 16.47
N LYS A 260 21.04 -1.74 17.49
CA LYS A 260 21.96 -1.57 18.63
C LYS A 260 22.16 -2.87 19.41
N ILE A 261 21.08 -3.62 19.63
CA ILE A 261 21.13 -4.94 20.29
C ILE A 261 21.85 -5.96 19.40
N LEU A 262 21.54 -6.01 18.11
CA LEU A 262 22.24 -6.88 17.15
C LEU A 262 23.74 -6.61 17.10
N ALA A 263 24.15 -5.34 17.15
CA ALA A 263 25.56 -4.95 17.19
C ALA A 263 26.27 -5.48 18.45
N TYR A 264 25.59 -5.47 19.61
CA TYR A 264 26.12 -6.08 20.83
C TYR A 264 26.26 -7.60 20.69
N TYR A 265 25.28 -8.30 20.12
CA TYR A 265 25.40 -9.76 19.91
C TYR A 265 26.48 -10.16 18.91
N ALA A 266 26.90 -9.23 18.03
CA ALA A 266 28.05 -9.43 17.14
C ALA A 266 29.40 -9.05 17.78
N SER A 267 29.39 -8.52 19.01
CA SER A 267 30.59 -8.03 19.68
C SER A 267 31.45 -9.16 20.28
N PRO A 268 32.76 -8.93 20.44
CA PRO A 268 33.63 -9.85 21.18
C PRO A 268 33.22 -10.06 22.63
N ASP A 269 32.59 -9.07 23.25
CA ASP A 269 32.20 -9.12 24.66
C ASP A 269 31.08 -10.14 24.88
N PHE A 270 30.06 -10.14 24.00
CA PHE A 270 29.04 -11.19 24.02
C PHE A 270 29.63 -12.58 23.74
N SER A 271 30.60 -12.70 22.83
CA SER A 271 31.27 -13.97 22.53
C SER A 271 31.93 -14.58 23.76
N LYS A 272 32.64 -13.79 24.57
CA LYS A 272 33.30 -14.28 25.80
C LYS A 272 32.30 -14.84 26.80
N ILE A 273 31.16 -14.15 26.99
CA ILE A 273 30.10 -14.62 27.89
C ILE A 273 29.53 -15.92 27.35
N LYS A 274 29.26 -15.99 26.05
CA LYS A 274 28.73 -17.18 25.39
C LYS A 274 29.65 -18.39 25.56
N ASP A 275 30.94 -18.24 25.32
CA ASP A 275 31.94 -19.31 25.46
C ASP A 275 32.03 -19.81 26.91
N THR A 276 31.91 -18.90 27.88
CA THR A 276 31.91 -19.22 29.32
C THR A 276 30.65 -20.01 29.70
N CYS A 277 29.49 -19.62 29.19
CA CYS A 277 28.22 -20.28 29.46
C CYS A 277 28.07 -21.63 28.73
N GLU A 278 28.73 -21.84 27.59
CA GLU A 278 28.59 -23.07 26.78
C GLU A 278 29.01 -24.34 27.54
N ALA A 279 30.13 -24.28 28.28
CA ALA A 279 30.62 -25.40 29.08
C ALA A 279 29.67 -25.74 30.25
N LEU A 280 28.95 -24.75 30.78
CA LEU A 280 27.97 -24.93 31.83
C LEU A 280 26.64 -25.45 31.27
N MET A 281 26.26 -24.98 30.08
CA MET A 281 25.03 -25.38 29.38
C MET A 281 25.03 -26.81 28.85
N SER A 282 26.19 -27.47 28.74
CA SER A 282 26.25 -28.85 28.26
C SER A 282 25.44 -29.83 29.13
N THR A 283 25.33 -29.58 30.44
CA THR A 283 24.54 -30.42 31.35
C THR A 283 23.03 -30.18 31.24
N GLN A 284 22.62 -29.09 30.59
CA GLN A 284 21.21 -28.70 30.42
C GLN A 284 20.69 -28.92 28.99
N ARG A 285 21.54 -29.44 28.10
CA ARG A 285 21.21 -29.60 26.69
C ARG A 285 20.00 -30.50 26.46
N GLU A 286 19.96 -31.66 27.11
CA GLU A 286 18.83 -32.61 26.99
C GLU A 286 17.52 -31.99 27.50
N PHE A 287 17.58 -31.26 28.61
CA PHE A 287 16.43 -30.53 29.14
C PHE A 287 15.96 -29.46 28.15
N ASN A 288 16.88 -28.65 27.60
CA ASN A 288 16.53 -27.61 26.64
C ASN A 288 15.95 -28.17 25.34
N GLU A 289 16.50 -29.28 24.84
CA GLU A 289 15.96 -30.01 23.67
C GLU A 289 14.53 -30.51 23.95
N TYR A 290 14.30 -31.12 25.12
CA TYR A 290 12.96 -31.56 25.55
C TYR A 290 11.96 -30.39 25.63
N ILE A 291 12.34 -29.25 26.21
CA ILE A 291 11.46 -28.07 26.27
C ILE A 291 11.13 -27.53 24.88
N ASN A 292 12.12 -27.50 23.98
CA ASN A 292 11.88 -27.09 22.60
C ASN A 292 10.90 -28.03 21.88
N GLU A 293 10.99 -29.35 22.09
CA GLU A 293 10.02 -30.32 21.56
C GLU A 293 8.60 -30.04 22.07
N LYS A 294 8.45 -29.75 23.38
CA LYS A 294 7.16 -29.39 24.00
C LYS A 294 6.57 -28.11 23.43
N VAL A 295 7.38 -27.08 23.24
CA VAL A 295 6.95 -25.83 22.56
C VAL A 295 6.48 -26.08 21.12
N GLN A 296 7.17 -26.95 20.38
CA GLN A 296 6.76 -27.34 19.02
C GLN A 296 5.49 -28.20 18.99
N SER A 297 5.30 -29.06 20.00
CA SER A 297 4.08 -29.84 20.19
C SER A 297 2.85 -28.92 20.30
N ILE A 298 2.91 -27.89 21.15
CA ILE A 298 1.84 -26.89 21.25
C ILE A 298 1.59 -26.19 19.91
N SER A 299 2.65 -25.78 19.21
CA SER A 299 2.50 -25.13 17.89
C SER A 299 1.83 -26.04 16.85
N THR A 300 2.08 -27.35 16.93
CA THR A 300 1.48 -28.36 16.04
C THR A 300 0.02 -28.65 16.37
N LEU A 301 -0.34 -28.65 17.66
CA LEU A 301 -1.72 -28.81 18.13
C LEU A 301 -2.63 -27.65 17.68
N PHE A 302 -2.05 -26.46 17.57
CA PHE A 302 -2.78 -25.21 17.39
C PHE A 302 -2.57 -24.55 16.00
N GLY A 303 -1.64 -25.04 15.18
CA GLY A 303 -1.37 -24.51 13.84
C GLY A 303 -0.58 -23.20 13.84
N THR A 304 -0.04 -22.82 12.69
CA THR A 304 0.85 -21.65 12.54
C THR A 304 0.07 -20.36 12.25
N ARG A 305 0.64 -19.22 12.66
CA ARG A 305 0.08 -17.88 12.37
C ARG A 305 -0.06 -17.67 10.86
N VAL A 306 -1.21 -17.16 10.43
CA VAL A 306 -1.49 -16.90 9.01
C VAL A 306 -1.26 -15.43 8.71
N VAL A 307 -0.45 -15.14 7.71
CA VAL A 307 -0.25 -13.77 7.21
C VAL A 307 -1.43 -13.41 6.29
N ARG A 308 -2.12 -12.30 6.58
CA ARG A 308 -3.16 -11.73 5.71
C ARG A 308 -2.86 -10.26 5.41
N SER A 309 -3.21 -9.82 4.21
CA SER A 309 -3.22 -8.41 3.85
C SER A 309 -4.52 -7.80 4.40
N GLU A 310 -4.43 -6.88 5.36
CA GLU A 310 -5.64 -6.31 6.00
C GLU A 310 -6.20 -5.06 5.28
N THR A 311 -5.46 -4.46 4.35
CA THR A 311 -5.83 -3.16 3.75
C THR A 311 -5.99 -3.22 2.23
N VAL A 312 -7.11 -3.74 1.75
CA VAL A 312 -7.55 -3.46 0.37
C VAL A 312 -8.28 -2.13 0.40
N VAL A 313 -7.58 -1.02 0.13
CA VAL A 313 -8.24 0.25 -0.13
C VAL A 313 -8.54 0.36 -1.61
N ASP A 314 -9.80 0.71 -1.91
CA ASP A 314 -10.22 1.13 -3.23
C ASP A 314 -9.63 2.52 -3.50
N ASP A 315 -8.49 2.51 -4.18
CA ASP A 315 -7.84 3.66 -4.77
C ASP A 315 -7.86 3.45 -6.28
N GLU A 316 -8.54 4.35 -7.01
CA GLU A 316 -8.76 4.30 -8.45
C GLU A 316 -7.43 4.16 -9.24
N TYR A 317 -6.33 4.63 -8.66
CA TYR A 317 -5.01 4.64 -9.29
C TYR A 317 -4.01 3.66 -8.64
N ASN A 318 -4.42 2.87 -7.64
CA ASN A 318 -3.57 1.94 -6.89
C ASN A 318 -2.28 2.58 -6.32
N TYR A 319 -2.34 3.85 -5.91
CA TYR A 319 -1.17 4.50 -5.30
C TYR A 319 -0.85 3.93 -3.94
N ILE A 320 -1.78 3.27 -3.26
CA ILE A 320 -1.59 2.78 -1.89
C ILE A 320 -1.43 1.26 -1.89
N ARG A 321 -0.32 0.76 -1.34
CA ARG A 321 -0.07 -0.69 -1.23
C ARG A 321 -0.62 -1.27 0.08
N PRO A 322 -1.20 -2.49 0.04
CA PRO A 322 -1.64 -3.19 1.24
C PRO A 322 -0.43 -3.58 2.09
N TYR A 323 -0.46 -3.27 3.39
CA TYR A 323 0.54 -3.79 4.32
C TYR A 323 0.14 -5.21 4.80
N LYS A 324 1.15 -6.05 5.06
CA LYS A 324 0.96 -7.44 5.49
C LYS A 324 0.93 -7.52 7.01
N LYS A 325 -0.18 -7.98 7.57
CA LYS A 325 -0.31 -8.23 9.00
C LYS A 325 -0.34 -9.72 9.28
N THR A 326 0.28 -10.11 10.39
CA THR A 326 0.22 -11.49 10.86
C THR A 326 -0.99 -11.62 11.78
N ILE A 327 -1.97 -12.45 11.39
CA ILE A 327 -3.12 -12.74 12.25
C ILE A 327 -2.83 -14.02 13.02
N THR A 328 -3.16 -14.00 14.31
CA THR A 328 -3.12 -15.18 15.16
C THR A 328 -4.09 -16.25 14.64
N PRO A 329 -3.70 -17.54 14.57
CA PRO A 329 -4.50 -18.58 13.92
C PRO A 329 -5.86 -18.84 14.57
N PHE A 330 -6.09 -18.31 15.77
CA PHE A 330 -7.33 -18.40 16.54
C PHE A 330 -8.21 -17.16 16.50
N THR A 331 -8.14 -16.40 15.41
CA THR A 331 -8.98 -15.21 15.25
C THR A 331 -10.21 -15.52 14.40
N ALA A 332 -11.39 -15.40 15.00
CA ALA A 332 -12.66 -15.38 14.29
C ALA A 332 -13.08 -13.94 14.02
N GLU A 333 -13.09 -13.55 12.75
CA GLU A 333 -13.70 -12.30 12.30
C GLU A 333 -15.22 -12.48 12.23
N VAL A 334 -15.96 -11.63 12.93
CA VAL A 334 -17.40 -11.79 13.14
C VAL A 334 -18.15 -10.47 12.93
N SER A 335 -19.47 -10.57 12.65
CA SER A 335 -20.34 -9.39 12.59
C SER A 335 -20.50 -8.73 13.97
N ALA A 336 -20.93 -7.46 14.01
CA ALA A 336 -21.18 -6.75 15.27
C ALA A 336 -22.16 -7.51 16.20
N THR A 337 -23.20 -8.11 15.62
CA THR A 337 -24.20 -8.89 16.36
C THR A 337 -23.61 -10.16 16.95
N VAL A 338 -22.85 -10.91 16.15
CA VAL A 338 -22.14 -12.10 16.61
C VAL A 338 -21.08 -11.74 17.65
N PHE A 339 -20.37 -10.63 17.48
CA PHE A 339 -19.38 -10.14 18.44
C PHE A 339 -20.01 -9.92 19.81
N ALA A 340 -21.12 -9.17 19.87
CA ALA A 340 -21.83 -8.92 21.12
C ALA A 340 -22.38 -10.21 21.74
N SER A 341 -22.90 -11.16 20.94
CA SER A 341 -23.34 -12.46 21.47
C SER A 341 -22.20 -13.33 21.97
N ALA A 342 -21.05 -13.33 21.27
CA ALA A 342 -19.86 -14.06 21.68
C ALA A 342 -19.25 -13.48 22.96
N GLU A 343 -19.30 -12.16 23.14
CA GLU A 343 -18.83 -11.48 24.36
C GLU A 343 -19.67 -11.90 25.60
N ASN A 344 -20.97 -12.20 25.40
CA ASN A 344 -21.85 -12.68 26.47
C ASN A 344 -21.78 -14.20 26.70
N SER A 345 -21.53 -14.99 25.65
CA SER A 345 -21.45 -16.47 25.71
C SER A 345 -20.17 -17.00 25.06
N PRO A 346 -18.97 -16.69 25.61
CA PRO A 346 -17.69 -16.90 24.93
C PRO A 346 -17.44 -18.36 24.53
N LEU A 347 -17.58 -19.31 25.45
CA LEU A 347 -17.30 -20.73 25.17
C LEU A 347 -18.28 -21.36 24.17
N GLU A 348 -19.55 -20.95 24.20
CA GLU A 348 -20.53 -21.43 23.22
C GLU A 348 -20.12 -21.04 21.79
N TYR A 349 -19.65 -19.79 21.63
CA TYR A 349 -19.15 -19.29 20.35
C TYR A 349 -17.79 -19.87 19.99
N VAL A 350 -16.91 -20.18 20.96
CA VAL A 350 -15.69 -20.94 20.71
C VAL A 350 -16.01 -22.30 20.08
N VAL A 351 -16.95 -23.05 20.67
CA VAL A 351 -17.38 -24.34 20.11
C VAL A 351 -17.98 -24.16 18.72
N LYS A 352 -18.82 -23.14 18.52
CA LYS A 352 -19.48 -22.88 17.23
C LYS A 352 -18.49 -22.57 16.11
N TYR A 353 -17.45 -21.78 16.38
CA TYR A 353 -16.52 -21.29 15.34
C TYR A 353 -15.28 -22.17 15.18
N PHE A 354 -14.72 -22.69 16.28
CA PHE A 354 -13.46 -23.45 16.25
C PHE A 354 -13.69 -24.97 16.30
N TYR A 355 -14.88 -25.44 16.70
CA TYR A 355 -15.24 -26.86 16.77
C TYR A 355 -16.56 -27.17 16.03
N PRO A 356 -16.66 -26.88 14.71
CA PRO A 356 -17.90 -27.03 13.96
C PRO A 356 -18.32 -28.50 13.71
N ASP A 357 -17.36 -29.44 13.70
CA ASP A 357 -17.61 -30.86 13.40
C ASP A 357 -17.64 -31.72 14.67
N LYS A 358 -18.85 -32.14 15.07
CA LYS A 358 -19.09 -33.02 16.23
C LYS A 358 -18.39 -34.38 16.13
N LYS A 359 -18.15 -34.90 14.92
CA LYS A 359 -17.47 -36.19 14.75
C LYS A 359 -16.02 -36.16 15.23
N ARG A 360 -15.41 -34.97 15.25
CA ARG A 360 -14.03 -34.74 15.65
C ARG A 360 -13.88 -34.45 17.15
N TYR A 361 -14.98 -34.29 17.90
CA TYR A 361 -14.93 -33.93 19.32
C TYR A 361 -14.04 -34.88 20.14
N PRO A 362 -14.07 -36.22 19.97
CA PRO A 362 -13.18 -37.09 20.72
C PRO A 362 -11.68 -36.81 20.48
N GLU A 363 -11.29 -36.58 19.22
CA GLU A 363 -9.91 -36.23 18.86
C GLU A 363 -9.53 -34.85 19.42
N GLN A 364 -10.46 -33.89 19.38
CA GLN A 364 -10.25 -32.52 19.85
C GLN A 364 -10.15 -32.43 21.38
N ILE A 365 -10.97 -33.20 22.10
CA ILE A 365 -10.89 -33.31 23.57
C ILE A 365 -9.54 -33.90 23.98
N GLN A 366 -9.07 -34.95 23.30
CA GLN A 366 -7.74 -35.51 23.57
C GLN A 366 -6.62 -34.48 23.35
N LYS A 367 -6.72 -33.64 22.31
CA LYS A 367 -5.76 -32.54 22.07
C LYS A 367 -5.81 -31.47 23.17
N LEU A 368 -7.00 -31.17 23.69
CA LEU A 368 -7.18 -30.21 24.79
C LEU A 368 -6.60 -30.76 26.11
N GLN A 369 -6.78 -32.06 26.39
CA GLN A 369 -6.16 -32.72 27.54
C GLN A 369 -4.63 -32.70 27.43
N LEU A 370 -4.10 -33.05 26.27
CA LEU A 370 -2.66 -32.94 26.00
C LEU A 370 -2.16 -31.50 26.16
N LEU A 371 -2.93 -30.49 25.73
CA LEU A 371 -2.55 -29.09 25.94
C LEU A 371 -2.39 -28.76 27.42
N ILE A 372 -3.27 -29.24 28.31
CA ILE A 372 -3.15 -29.00 29.76
C ILE A 372 -1.80 -29.55 30.26
N GLU A 373 -1.50 -30.82 29.95
CA GLU A 373 -0.26 -31.48 30.36
C GLU A 373 0.99 -30.73 29.85
N GLU A 374 0.97 -30.29 28.60
CA GLU A 374 2.07 -29.55 27.97
C GLU A 374 2.24 -28.15 28.59
N LEU A 375 1.15 -27.44 28.87
CA LEU A 375 1.19 -26.12 29.50
C LEU A 375 1.70 -26.20 30.95
N GLU A 376 1.28 -27.20 31.73
CA GLU A 376 1.81 -27.46 33.07
C GLU A 376 3.31 -27.75 33.02
N THR A 377 3.72 -28.67 32.13
CA THR A 377 5.13 -29.01 31.94
C THR A 377 5.97 -27.78 31.60
N LEU A 378 5.49 -26.91 30.72
CA LEU A 378 6.19 -25.68 30.35
C LEU A 378 6.19 -24.62 31.47
N LYS A 379 5.16 -24.55 32.32
CA LYS A 379 5.15 -23.67 33.50
C LYS A 379 6.23 -24.11 34.50
N ASP A 380 6.31 -25.41 34.79
CA ASP A 380 7.34 -25.96 35.68
C ASP A 380 8.74 -25.75 35.09
N ALA A 381 8.91 -26.02 33.79
CA ALA A 381 10.15 -25.79 33.09
C ALA A 381 10.60 -24.33 33.13
N LYS A 382 9.66 -23.37 33.01
CA LYS A 382 9.97 -21.94 33.13
C LYS A 382 10.57 -21.61 34.50
N GLN A 383 10.03 -22.17 35.58
CA GLN A 383 10.58 -21.97 36.92
C GLN A 383 11.99 -22.56 37.06
N ILE A 384 12.23 -23.74 36.48
CA ILE A 384 13.56 -24.38 36.46
C ILE A 384 14.57 -23.51 35.69
N ILE A 385 14.18 -22.98 34.53
CA ILE A 385 15.02 -22.09 33.72
C ILE A 385 15.38 -20.81 34.49
N GLU A 386 14.42 -20.20 35.20
CA GLU A 386 14.69 -19.01 36.02
C GLU A 386 15.68 -19.30 37.16
N ASN A 387 15.59 -20.47 37.80
CA ASN A 387 16.57 -20.87 38.82
C ASN A 387 17.97 -20.99 38.21
N TYR A 388 18.10 -21.60 37.03
CA TYR A 388 19.40 -21.65 36.34
C TYR A 388 19.89 -20.27 35.91
N LYS A 389 19.03 -19.35 35.48
CA LYS A 389 19.46 -17.98 35.17
C LYS A 389 20.10 -17.30 36.40
N GLN A 390 19.54 -17.52 37.60
CA GLN A 390 20.11 -17.00 38.85
C GLN A 390 21.48 -17.61 39.16
N ASP A 391 21.64 -18.92 39.01
CA ASP A 391 22.92 -19.61 39.25
C ASP A 391 24.05 -19.08 38.34
N TYR A 392 23.67 -18.67 37.12
CA TYR A 392 24.61 -18.25 36.07
C TYR A 392 24.91 -16.75 36.11
N GLN A 393 24.17 -15.98 36.92
CA GLN A 393 24.28 -14.53 36.98
C GLN A 393 25.69 -14.06 37.36
N GLN A 394 26.42 -14.83 38.16
CA GLN A 394 27.81 -14.54 38.54
C GLN A 394 28.80 -14.57 37.36
N TYR A 395 28.47 -15.27 36.27
CA TYR A 395 29.32 -15.39 35.07
C TYR A 395 28.92 -14.39 33.97
N ILE A 396 27.78 -13.72 34.13
CA ILE A 396 27.25 -12.74 33.19
C ILE A 396 27.64 -11.35 33.69
N VAL A 397 28.82 -10.89 33.27
CA VAL A 397 29.39 -9.58 33.64
C VAL A 397 29.41 -8.62 32.45
N ASP A 398 29.39 -7.31 32.72
CA ASP A 398 29.54 -6.23 31.73
C ASP A 398 28.50 -6.23 30.58
N VAL A 399 27.30 -6.78 30.82
CA VAL A 399 26.20 -6.71 29.85
C VAL A 399 25.57 -5.31 29.90
N PRO A 400 25.41 -4.60 28.78
CA PRO A 400 24.76 -3.30 28.77
C PRO A 400 23.30 -3.37 29.23
N ASP A 401 22.89 -2.44 30.09
CA ASP A 401 21.54 -2.39 30.66
C ASP A 401 20.44 -2.46 29.60
N TYR A 402 20.63 -1.76 28.47
CA TYR A 402 19.64 -1.73 27.38
C TYR A 402 19.38 -3.11 26.74
N VAL A 403 20.32 -4.05 26.82
CA VAL A 403 20.13 -5.43 26.32
C VAL A 403 19.23 -6.19 27.28
N MET A 404 19.51 -6.09 28.59
CA MET A 404 18.72 -6.79 29.60
C MET A 404 17.32 -6.17 29.76
N GLU A 405 17.17 -4.86 29.68
CA GLU A 405 15.87 -4.18 29.76
C GLU A 405 14.94 -4.48 28.59
N ARG A 406 15.50 -4.75 27.39
CA ARG A 406 14.74 -4.82 26.14
C ARG A 406 14.69 -6.21 25.52
N ASP A 407 15.70 -7.04 25.75
CA ASP A 407 15.84 -8.36 25.13
C ASP A 407 16.46 -9.39 26.09
N ALA A 408 16.13 -9.36 27.39
CA ALA A 408 16.61 -10.37 28.35
C ALA A 408 16.32 -11.80 27.86
N ASP A 409 15.10 -12.06 27.39
CA ASP A 409 14.71 -13.37 26.87
C ASP A 409 15.58 -13.81 25.67
N GLY A 410 15.82 -12.91 24.71
CA GLY A 410 16.68 -13.17 23.56
C GLY A 410 18.15 -13.35 23.95
N PHE A 411 18.63 -12.60 24.94
CA PHE A 411 19.97 -12.71 25.49
C PHE A 411 20.22 -14.12 26.06
N TYR A 412 19.35 -14.59 26.97
CA TYR A 412 19.48 -15.92 27.56
C TYR A 412 19.28 -17.03 26.53
N SER A 413 18.36 -16.87 25.57
CA SER A 413 18.19 -17.84 24.49
C SER A 413 19.48 -18.02 23.67
N ARG A 414 20.20 -16.93 23.40
CA ARG A 414 21.48 -16.98 22.67
C ARG A 414 22.64 -17.56 23.48
N LEU A 415 22.53 -17.58 24.81
CA LEU A 415 23.43 -18.32 25.70
C LEU A 415 23.12 -19.83 25.75
N GLY A 416 22.01 -20.27 25.15
CA GLY A 416 21.65 -21.68 25.03
C GLY A 416 20.51 -22.14 25.94
N PHE A 417 19.93 -21.24 26.75
CA PHE A 417 18.74 -21.55 27.54
C PHE A 417 17.54 -21.79 26.63
N ALA A 418 16.70 -22.77 26.95
CA ALA A 418 15.42 -22.91 26.29
C ALA A 418 14.56 -21.65 26.50
N TYR A 419 13.87 -21.23 25.43
CA TYR A 419 13.00 -20.07 25.47
C TYR A 419 11.55 -20.52 25.44
N ILE A 420 10.84 -20.23 26.53
CA ILE A 420 9.39 -20.45 26.65
C ILE A 420 8.72 -19.08 26.54
N GLY A 421 8.34 -18.73 25.32
CA GLY A 421 7.64 -17.47 25.07
C GLY A 421 6.32 -17.39 25.81
N GLU A 422 5.99 -16.22 26.36
CA GLU A 422 4.69 -16.02 27.04
C GLU A 422 3.50 -16.35 26.16
N ASN A 423 3.60 -16.11 24.85
CA ASN A 423 2.57 -16.45 23.88
C ASN A 423 2.36 -17.97 23.71
N VAL A 424 3.33 -18.81 24.08
CA VAL A 424 3.18 -20.26 24.11
C VAL A 424 2.37 -20.68 25.33
N LEU A 425 2.53 -19.97 26.45
CA LEU A 425 1.80 -20.20 27.70
C LEU A 425 0.41 -19.52 27.72
N ALA A 426 0.25 -18.45 26.94
CA ALA A 426 -0.97 -17.65 26.82
C ALA A 426 -1.68 -17.93 25.49
N VAL A 427 -2.00 -19.20 25.24
CA VAL A 427 -2.84 -19.57 24.10
C VAL A 427 -4.22 -18.95 24.31
N GLU A 428 -4.77 -18.28 23.29
CA GLU A 428 -6.07 -17.61 23.40
C GLU A 428 -6.88 -17.70 22.10
N TYR A 429 -8.20 -17.82 22.24
CA TYR A 429 -9.13 -17.56 21.14
C TYR A 429 -9.44 -16.08 21.07
N LYS A 430 -9.46 -15.51 19.86
CA LYS A 430 -9.76 -14.10 19.63
C LYS A 430 -11.00 -13.96 18.77
N PHE A 431 -11.95 -13.14 19.21
CA PHE A 431 -13.02 -12.65 18.36
C PHE A 431 -12.73 -11.21 18.00
N ALA A 432 -12.79 -10.89 16.70
CA ALA A 432 -12.53 -9.56 16.18
C ALA A 432 -13.71 -9.08 15.33
N TYR A 433 -14.06 -7.81 15.50
CA TYR A 433 -15.05 -7.11 14.69
C TYR A 433 -14.44 -5.83 14.14
N THR A 434 -14.56 -5.65 12.84
CA THR A 434 -14.25 -4.40 12.14
C THR A 434 -15.52 -3.93 11.43
N SER A 435 -15.90 -2.67 11.63
CA SER A 435 -17.04 -2.07 10.93
C SER A 435 -16.78 -1.98 9.42
N SER A 436 -17.86 -1.93 8.62
CA SER A 436 -17.78 -1.86 7.16
C SER A 436 -17.04 -0.62 6.64
N GLY A 437 -16.94 0.44 7.44
CA GLY A 437 -16.16 1.64 7.14
C GLY A 437 -14.76 1.67 7.77
N GLY A 438 -14.30 0.60 8.43
CA GLY A 438 -12.99 0.52 9.09
C GLY A 438 -12.84 1.33 10.39
N LEU A 439 -13.79 2.21 10.70
CA LEU A 439 -13.69 3.20 11.78
C LEU A 439 -13.81 2.64 13.21
N ALA A 440 -14.36 1.43 13.37
CA ALA A 440 -14.56 0.81 14.68
C ALA A 440 -14.02 -0.62 14.66
N GLN A 441 -12.98 -0.85 15.46
CA GLN A 441 -12.39 -2.17 15.68
C GLN A 441 -12.60 -2.55 17.14
N ARG A 442 -13.17 -3.73 17.38
CA ARG A 442 -13.31 -4.33 18.72
C ARG A 442 -12.74 -5.73 18.68
N SER A 443 -12.07 -6.13 19.76
CA SER A 443 -11.68 -7.51 19.97
C SER A 443 -11.71 -7.88 21.43
N PHE A 444 -12.08 -9.12 21.73
CA PHE A 444 -11.86 -9.73 23.04
C PHE A 444 -11.21 -11.10 22.85
N THR A 445 -10.53 -11.56 23.89
CA THR A 445 -9.85 -12.86 23.88
C THR A 445 -10.35 -13.75 25.01
N ILE A 446 -10.29 -15.05 24.77
CA ILE A 446 -10.59 -16.10 25.73
C ILE A 446 -9.29 -16.86 25.97
N PRO A 447 -8.61 -16.64 27.10
CA PRO A 447 -7.37 -17.35 27.41
C PRO A 447 -7.65 -18.82 27.70
N MET A 448 -6.83 -19.70 27.14
CA MET A 448 -6.86 -21.15 27.38
C MET A 448 -6.14 -21.48 28.69
N THR A 449 -6.70 -20.96 29.79
CA THR A 449 -6.32 -21.37 31.15
C THR A 449 -6.75 -22.81 31.39
N GLU A 450 -6.18 -23.46 32.40
CA GLU A 450 -6.56 -24.82 32.79
C GLU A 450 -8.08 -24.92 33.03
N GLU A 451 -8.64 -23.96 33.78
CA GLU A 451 -10.07 -23.89 34.08
C GLU A 451 -10.91 -23.76 32.80
N THR A 452 -10.46 -22.90 31.86
CA THR A 452 -11.18 -22.67 30.60
C THR A 452 -11.12 -23.89 29.69
N ILE A 453 -9.97 -24.59 29.64
CA ILE A 453 -9.83 -25.81 28.85
C ILE A 453 -10.73 -26.92 29.42
N VAL A 454 -10.76 -27.08 30.75
CA VAL A 454 -11.64 -28.04 31.43
C VAL A 454 -13.12 -27.73 31.14
N GLU A 455 -13.53 -26.47 31.19
CA GLU A 455 -14.90 -26.07 30.87
C GLU A 455 -15.24 -26.29 29.38
N LEU A 456 -14.30 -26.04 28.49
CA LEU A 456 -14.44 -26.31 27.06
C LEU A 456 -14.57 -27.82 26.79
N ILE A 457 -13.74 -28.65 27.41
CA ILE A 457 -13.85 -30.12 27.35
C ILE A 457 -15.25 -30.55 27.78
N LYS A 458 -15.70 -30.13 28.97
CA LYS A 458 -17.05 -30.46 29.47
C LYS A 458 -18.16 -30.02 28.52
N THR A 459 -18.00 -28.87 27.88
CA THR A 459 -18.95 -28.36 26.88
C THR A 459 -18.97 -29.21 25.61
N LEU A 460 -17.82 -29.71 25.15
CA LEU A 460 -17.73 -30.63 24.02
C LEU A 460 -18.29 -32.02 24.39
N GLU A 461 -17.97 -32.54 25.57
CA GLU A 461 -18.44 -33.82 26.10
C GLU A 461 -19.97 -33.85 26.21
N SER A 462 -20.58 -32.80 26.76
CA SER A 462 -22.05 -32.69 26.88
C SER A 462 -22.78 -32.67 25.52
N LYS A 463 -22.06 -32.38 24.42
CA LYS A 463 -22.58 -32.38 23.05
C LYS A 463 -22.31 -33.70 22.30
N LEU A 464 -21.59 -34.65 22.92
CA LEU A 464 -21.40 -36.01 22.41
C LEU A 464 -22.67 -36.85 22.59
N THR A 465 -22.89 -37.84 21.71
CA THR A 465 -23.98 -38.81 21.86
C THR A 465 -23.70 -39.74 23.05
N ALA A 466 -24.75 -40.32 23.67
CA ALA A 466 -24.60 -41.24 24.82
C ALA A 466 -23.60 -42.40 24.58
N SER A 467 -23.46 -42.86 23.34
CA SER A 467 -22.48 -43.87 22.95
C SER A 467 -21.02 -43.37 22.95
N ALA A 468 -20.79 -42.11 22.62
CA ALA A 468 -19.47 -41.48 22.64
C ALA A 468 -19.07 -41.10 24.08
N PHE A 469 -20.00 -40.54 24.86
CA PHE A 469 -19.81 -40.31 26.31
C PHE A 469 -19.40 -41.60 27.04
N ALA A 470 -20.09 -42.71 26.77
CA ALA A 470 -19.76 -43.98 27.43
C ALA A 470 -18.41 -44.59 27.02
N LYS A 471 -17.83 -44.19 25.88
CA LYS A 471 -16.48 -44.63 25.45
C LYS A 471 -15.40 -43.80 26.12
N GLU A 472 -15.63 -42.51 26.25
CA GLU A 472 -14.74 -41.55 26.91
C GLU A 472 -14.61 -41.81 28.41
N GLN A 473 -15.72 -41.96 29.13
CA GLN A 473 -15.69 -42.27 30.55
C GLN A 473 -14.92 -43.57 30.85
N ARG A 474 -14.98 -44.56 29.96
CA ARG A 474 -14.18 -45.79 30.08
C ARG A 474 -12.68 -45.57 29.83
N THR A 475 -12.32 -44.56 29.04
CA THR A 475 -10.92 -44.19 28.74
C THR A 475 -10.29 -43.40 29.89
N LEU A 476 -11.07 -42.56 30.58
CA LEU A 476 -10.66 -41.83 31.79
C LEU A 476 -10.33 -42.76 32.97
N MET A 477 -10.82 -44.01 32.94
CA MET A 477 -10.55 -45.03 33.95
C MET A 477 -9.14 -45.65 33.80
N THR A 478 -8.12 -44.83 34.08
CA THR A 478 -6.70 -45.23 34.03
C THR A 478 -6.32 -46.21 35.14
N SER A 479 -5.19 -46.92 35.01
CA SER A 479 -4.65 -47.78 36.07
C SER A 479 -4.32 -46.98 37.34
N LYS A 480 -3.72 -45.79 37.18
CA LYS A 480 -3.39 -44.88 38.28
C LYS A 480 -4.63 -44.47 39.09
N LEU A 481 -5.72 -44.12 38.39
CA LEU A 481 -6.99 -43.81 39.06
C LEU A 481 -7.56 -45.04 39.77
N ARG A 482 -7.50 -46.23 39.16
CA ARG A 482 -7.96 -47.47 39.81
C ARG A 482 -7.21 -47.78 41.09
N ASP A 483 -5.89 -47.63 41.07
CA ASP A 483 -5.04 -47.92 42.22
C ASP A 483 -5.25 -46.88 43.33
N PHE A 484 -5.42 -45.61 42.96
CA PHE A 484 -5.78 -44.54 43.89
C PHE A 484 -7.11 -44.82 44.60
N ILE A 485 -8.17 -45.17 43.86
CA ILE A 485 -9.49 -45.46 44.45
C ILE A 485 -9.43 -46.70 45.36
N LYS A 486 -8.70 -47.75 44.98
CA LYS A 486 -8.49 -48.93 45.83
C LYS A 486 -7.78 -48.58 47.14
N ALA A 487 -6.75 -47.74 47.07
CA ALA A 487 -6.03 -47.29 48.25
C ALA A 487 -6.91 -46.42 49.17
N ARG A 488 -7.69 -45.49 48.58
CA ARG A 488 -8.67 -44.66 49.29
C ARG A 488 -9.69 -45.50 50.05
N ASP A 489 -10.21 -46.55 49.42
CA ASP A 489 -11.20 -47.46 50.00
C ASP A 489 -10.55 -48.56 50.87
N ASN A 490 -9.26 -48.41 51.20
CA ASN A 490 -8.47 -49.33 52.02
C ASN A 490 -8.59 -50.80 51.56
N TYR A 491 -8.53 -51.03 50.25
CA TYR A 491 -8.64 -52.35 49.61
C TYR A 491 -9.81 -53.19 50.15
N THR A 492 -10.94 -52.53 50.38
CA THR A 492 -12.15 -53.10 50.98
C THR A 492 -13.36 -52.78 50.11
N CYS A 493 -14.26 -53.75 49.95
CA CYS A 493 -15.51 -53.57 49.21
C CYS A 493 -16.42 -52.59 49.96
N CYS A 494 -16.77 -51.46 49.34
CA CYS A 494 -17.62 -50.43 49.93
C CYS A 494 -19.06 -50.90 50.19
N PHE A 495 -19.50 -52.00 49.55
CA PHE A 495 -20.84 -52.53 49.72
C PHE A 495 -20.95 -53.60 50.83
N CYS A 496 -20.08 -54.62 50.81
CA CYS A 496 -20.19 -55.75 51.74
C CYS A 496 -19.13 -55.77 52.86
N GLY A 497 -18.17 -54.84 52.83
CA GLY A 497 -17.09 -54.75 53.82
C GLY A 497 -16.02 -55.83 53.72
N ASN A 498 -16.09 -56.75 52.76
CA ASN A 498 -15.05 -57.77 52.58
C ASN A 498 -13.77 -57.15 52.01
N SER A 499 -12.62 -57.59 52.50
CA SER A 499 -11.32 -56.95 52.27
C SER A 499 -10.26 -57.95 51.85
N THR A 500 -9.30 -57.49 51.05
CA THR A 500 -8.13 -58.30 50.68
C THR A 500 -7.26 -58.70 51.89
N TYR A 501 -7.37 -58.00 53.02
CA TYR A 501 -6.70 -58.39 54.26
C TYR A 501 -7.32 -59.65 54.89
N ALA A 502 -8.64 -59.82 54.78
CA ALA A 502 -9.36 -60.98 55.31
C ALA A 502 -9.38 -62.15 54.31
N GLU A 503 -9.47 -61.84 53.01
CA GLU A 503 -9.44 -62.79 51.91
C GLU A 503 -8.37 -62.38 50.87
N PRO A 504 -7.14 -62.89 50.98
CA PRO A 504 -6.02 -62.47 50.11
C PRO A 504 -6.25 -62.66 48.61
N ASN A 505 -7.17 -63.55 48.22
CA ASN A 505 -7.50 -63.84 46.82
C ASN A 505 -8.78 -63.11 46.35
N LEU A 506 -9.25 -62.10 47.08
CA LEU A 506 -10.45 -61.34 46.74
C LEU A 506 -10.18 -60.37 45.58
N LEU A 507 -10.83 -60.58 44.44
CA LEU A 507 -10.76 -59.65 43.32
C LEU A 507 -11.63 -58.41 43.57
N LEU A 508 -10.98 -57.25 43.59
CA LEU A 508 -11.60 -55.93 43.70
C LEU A 508 -11.54 -55.18 42.37
N GLU A 509 -12.66 -54.60 42.00
CA GLU A 509 -12.88 -53.82 40.78
C GLU A 509 -13.38 -52.43 41.16
N ILE A 510 -13.07 -51.44 40.32
CA ILE A 510 -13.60 -50.09 40.47
C ILE A 510 -14.85 -49.96 39.62
N ASP A 511 -15.94 -49.54 40.25
CA ASP A 511 -17.24 -49.36 39.63
C ASP A 511 -17.77 -47.95 39.85
N HIS A 512 -18.64 -47.49 38.97
CA HIS A 512 -19.29 -46.19 39.09
C HIS A 512 -20.56 -46.28 39.92
N ILE A 513 -20.68 -45.49 41.00
CA ILE A 513 -21.89 -45.40 41.85
C ILE A 513 -23.11 -45.12 40.97
N ILE A 514 -23.06 -44.06 40.18
CA ILE A 514 -23.98 -43.79 39.07
C ILE A 514 -23.35 -44.42 37.80
N PRO A 515 -23.98 -45.42 37.17
CA PRO A 515 -23.43 -46.05 35.97
C PRO A 515 -23.23 -45.06 34.82
N VAL A 516 -22.17 -45.27 34.04
CA VAL A 516 -21.87 -44.49 32.83
C VAL A 516 -23.04 -44.49 31.83
N SER A 517 -23.77 -45.61 31.71
CA SER A 517 -24.96 -45.72 30.86
C SER A 517 -26.11 -44.79 31.28
N LYS A 518 -26.07 -44.27 32.51
CA LYS A 518 -27.05 -43.34 33.09
C LYS A 518 -26.46 -41.94 33.30
N GLY A 519 -25.35 -41.61 32.63
CA GLY A 519 -24.71 -40.30 32.68
C GLY A 519 -23.68 -40.13 33.80
N GLY A 520 -23.27 -41.22 34.47
CA GLY A 520 -22.25 -41.16 35.52
C GLY A 520 -20.85 -40.82 34.99
N LEU A 521 -20.16 -39.94 35.72
CA LEU A 521 -18.81 -39.46 35.42
C LEU A 521 -17.73 -40.30 36.10
N THR A 522 -16.54 -40.35 35.52
CA THR A 522 -15.35 -41.06 36.04
C THR A 522 -14.54 -40.11 36.89
N GLU A 523 -15.10 -39.77 38.04
CA GLU A 523 -14.54 -38.88 39.04
C GLU A 523 -14.56 -39.58 40.40
N GLU A 524 -13.63 -39.24 41.29
CA GLU A 524 -13.44 -39.96 42.55
C GLU A 524 -14.73 -40.08 43.38
N SER A 525 -15.53 -39.02 43.43
CA SER A 525 -16.84 -38.94 44.10
C SER A 525 -17.85 -39.96 43.59
N ASN A 526 -17.75 -40.36 42.33
CA ASN A 526 -18.66 -41.31 41.68
C ASN A 526 -18.03 -42.70 41.51
N LEU A 527 -16.81 -42.93 42.01
CA LEU A 527 -16.12 -44.22 41.95
C LEU A 527 -16.11 -44.91 43.30
N GLN A 528 -16.24 -46.23 43.28
CA GLN A 528 -16.19 -47.09 44.48
C GLN A 528 -15.48 -48.40 44.19
N THR A 529 -14.81 -48.93 45.20
CA THR A 529 -14.23 -50.28 45.16
C THR A 529 -15.28 -51.32 45.53
N LEU A 530 -15.54 -52.27 44.62
CA LEU A 530 -16.46 -53.39 44.84
C LEU A 530 -15.74 -54.73 44.64
N CYS A 531 -16.11 -55.75 45.41
CA CYS A 531 -15.70 -57.11 45.08
C CYS A 531 -16.45 -57.60 43.84
N TRP A 532 -15.85 -58.52 43.08
CA TRP A 532 -16.42 -59.03 41.83
C TRP A 532 -17.88 -59.54 41.97
N LYS A 533 -18.26 -60.10 43.14
CA LYS A 533 -19.65 -60.53 43.43
C LYS A 533 -20.59 -59.32 43.52
N CYS A 534 -20.23 -58.32 44.31
CA CYS A 534 -21.03 -57.10 44.48
C CYS A 534 -21.10 -56.28 43.19
N ASN A 535 -19.98 -56.15 42.46
CA ASN A 535 -19.94 -55.45 41.18
C ASN A 535 -20.88 -56.09 40.15
N ARG A 536 -20.83 -57.43 40.03
CA ARG A 536 -21.72 -58.18 39.12
C ARG A 536 -23.18 -58.09 39.51
N SER A 537 -23.50 -58.08 40.82
CA SER A 537 -24.87 -57.91 41.30
C SER A 537 -25.41 -56.49 41.06
N LYS A 538 -24.54 -55.47 41.10
CA LYS A 538 -24.88 -54.08 40.81
C LYS A 538 -25.20 -53.85 39.34
N SER A 539 -24.30 -54.27 38.43
CA SER A 539 -24.46 -54.04 36.99
C SER A 539 -24.75 -52.54 36.70
N ASP A 540 -25.82 -52.23 35.97
CA ASP A 540 -26.27 -50.89 35.62
C ASP A 540 -27.30 -50.30 36.62
N LYS A 541 -27.42 -50.90 37.81
CA LYS A 541 -28.27 -50.39 38.89
C LYS A 541 -27.52 -49.34 39.71
N ILE A 542 -28.28 -48.39 40.25
CA ILE A 542 -27.82 -47.48 41.29
C ILE A 542 -28.19 -48.19 42.60
N LEU A 543 -27.19 -48.54 43.40
CA LEU A 543 -27.34 -49.24 44.68
C LEU A 543 -27.13 -48.27 45.83
#